data_AF-A0A971SM84-F1
#
_entry.id   AF-A0A971SM84-F1
#
_cell.length_a   1.000
_cell.length_b   1.000
_cell.length_c   1.000
_cell.angle_alpha   90.00
_cell.angle_beta   90.00
_cell.angle_gamma   90.00
#
_symmetry.space_group_name_H-M   'P 1'
#
loop_
_entity.id
_entity.type
_entity.pdbx_description
1 polymer ?
#
loop_
_entity_poly.entity_id
_entity_poly.type
_entity_poly.pdbx_seq_one_letter_code
_entity_poly.pdbx_strand_id
1 'polypeptide(L)'
;MNKRAAKAIITKDIKAISSNIQLWLPMIVVPLFFSLVLPLVLVLPARFTDLSAIGNSDVIMRLFSQLPPGRLRETIFAFPAVQQQIVYFTVNYLFAPFFLLIPLMTASVIGANSFAGEKERKTLETLLFAPLDLNTLFWAKILAAFLPAT
;
A
#
# COMPACT_ATOMS: atom_id res chain seq x y z
N MET A 1 14.29 20.11 21.08
CA MET A 1 14.11 18.77 20.47
C MET A 1 15.45 18.05 20.42
N ASN A 2 15.62 17.00 21.24
CA ASN A 2 16.85 16.23 21.28
C ASN A 2 16.93 15.28 20.05
N LYS A 3 17.57 15.74 18.98
CA LYS A 3 17.65 15.02 17.69
C LYS A 3 18.31 13.63 17.83
N ARG A 4 19.25 13.47 18.77
CA ARG A 4 19.92 12.18 19.02
C ARG A 4 18.93 11.16 19.60
N ALA A 5 18.15 11.58 20.60
CA ALA A 5 17.12 10.72 21.21
C ALA A 5 16.03 10.35 20.20
N ALA A 6 15.53 11.31 19.41
CA ALA A 6 14.54 11.04 18.37
C ALA A 6 15.04 10.01 17.34
N LYS A 7 16.28 10.17 16.85
CA LYS A 7 16.89 9.22 15.90
C LYS A 7 17.04 7.82 16.51
N ALA A 8 17.40 7.73 17.79
CA ALA A 8 17.53 6.44 18.48
C ALA A 8 16.18 5.70 18.56
N ILE A 9 15.10 6.41 18.89
CA ILE A 9 13.74 5.85 18.94
C ILE A 9 13.31 5.37 17.55
N ILE A 10 13.49 6.19 16.52
CA ILE A 10 13.15 5.85 15.13
C ILE A 10 13.89 4.57 14.69
N THR A 11 15.20 4.53 14.90
CA THR A 11 16.02 3.38 14.48
C THR A 11 15.63 2.12 15.26
N LYS A 12 15.30 2.26 16.55
CA LYS A 12 14.83 1.15 17.38
C LYS A 12 13.50 0.58 16.88
N ASP A 13 12.51 1.42 16.60
CA ASP A 13 11.18 0.98 16.15
C ASP A 13 11.26 0.28 14.78
N ILE A 14 12.00 0.85 13.83
CA ILE A 14 12.23 0.24 12.51
C ILE A 14 12.92 -1.12 12.65
N LYS A 15 14.00 -1.18 13.46
CA LYS A 15 14.77 -2.41 13.63
C LYS A 15 13.97 -3.50 14.34
N ALA A 16 13.13 -3.14 15.31
CA ALA A 16 12.26 -4.09 16.00
C ALA A 16 11.33 -4.80 15.01
N ILE A 17 10.79 -4.07 14.03
CA ILE A 17 9.88 -4.61 13.03
C ILE A 17 10.61 -5.46 12.01
N SER A 18 11.75 -4.99 11.49
CA SER A 18 12.55 -5.77 10.54
C SER A 18 13.08 -7.07 11.16
N SER A 19 13.26 -7.11 12.48
CA SER A 19 13.72 -8.31 13.19
C SER A 19 12.61 -9.34 13.45
N ASN A 20 11.34 -8.97 13.34
CA ASN A 20 10.21 -9.86 13.65
C ASN A 20 9.44 -10.25 12.39
N ILE A 21 9.58 -11.52 11.99
CA ILE A 21 8.90 -12.09 10.82
C ILE A 21 7.37 -11.98 10.89
N GLN A 22 6.78 -12.02 12.08
CA GLN A 22 5.33 -11.91 12.24
C GLN A 22 4.82 -10.51 11.88
N LEU A 23 5.69 -9.49 11.90
CA LEU A 23 5.33 -8.10 11.58
C LEU A 23 5.67 -7.75 10.13
N TRP A 24 6.89 -8.04 9.67
CA TRP A 24 7.30 -7.62 8.33
C TRP A 24 6.73 -8.50 7.22
N LEU A 25 6.46 -9.79 7.48
CA LEU A 25 5.91 -10.70 6.48
C LEU A 25 4.52 -10.27 5.99
N PRO A 26 3.49 -10.08 6.84
CA PRO A 26 2.17 -9.64 6.36
C PRO A 26 2.22 -8.25 5.73
N MET A 27 3.10 -7.37 6.22
CA MET A 27 3.32 -6.02 5.69
C MET A 27 3.76 -6.02 4.22
N ILE A 28 4.49 -7.04 3.77
CA ILE A 28 4.92 -7.18 2.36
C ILE A 28 3.98 -8.09 1.58
N VAL A 29 3.62 -9.25 2.14
CA VAL A 29 2.87 -10.29 1.44
C VAL A 29 1.48 -9.79 1.04
N VAL A 30 0.78 -9.06 1.91
CA VAL A 30 -0.58 -8.59 1.62
C VAL A 30 -0.58 -7.56 0.48
N PRO A 31 0.18 -6.45 0.53
CA PRO A 31 0.25 -5.54 -0.61
C PRO A 31 0.73 -6.20 -1.89
N LEU A 32 1.71 -7.11 -1.82
CA LEU A 32 2.21 -7.80 -3.01
C LEU A 32 1.13 -8.71 -3.62
N PHE A 33 0.34 -9.38 -2.79
CA PHE A 33 -0.78 -10.18 -3.27
C PHE A 33 -1.80 -9.33 -4.05
N PHE A 34 -2.24 -8.20 -3.49
CA PHE A 34 -3.21 -7.33 -4.16
C PHE A 34 -2.64 -6.60 -5.39
N SER A 35 -1.39 -6.14 -5.32
CA SER A 35 -0.75 -5.35 -6.38
C SER A 35 -0.17 -6.20 -7.52
N LEU A 36 0.17 -7.46 -7.27
CA LEU A 36 0.79 -8.34 -8.25
C LEU A 36 -0.10 -9.54 -8.59
N VAL A 37 -0.49 -10.35 -7.60
CA VAL A 37 -1.18 -11.62 -7.86
C VAL A 37 -2.55 -11.39 -8.47
N LEU A 38 -3.34 -10.46 -7.91
CA LEU A 38 -4.68 -10.15 -8.41
C LEU A 38 -4.67 -9.67 -9.88
N PRO A 39 -3.86 -8.66 -10.29
CA PRO A 39 -3.75 -8.29 -11.70
C PRO A 39 -3.25 -9.44 -12.57
N LEU A 40 -2.28 -10.24 -12.10
CA LEU A 40 -1.72 -11.36 -12.86
C LEU A 40 -2.80 -12.42 -13.18
N VAL A 41 -3.64 -12.74 -12.20
CA VAL A 41 -4.75 -13.69 -12.35
C VAL A 41 -5.78 -13.21 -13.37
N LEU A 42 -5.99 -11.90 -13.54
CA LEU A 42 -6.90 -11.39 -14.56
C LEU A 42 -6.24 -11.24 -15.94
N VAL A 43 -4.97 -10.85 -16.01
CA VAL A 43 -4.28 -10.58 -17.28
C VAL A 43 -3.80 -11.87 -17.97
N LEU A 44 -3.41 -12.90 -17.22
CA LEU A 44 -2.90 -14.14 -17.82
C LEU A 44 -3.96 -14.90 -18.62
N PRO A 45 -5.17 -15.17 -18.09
CA PRO A 45 -6.24 -15.77 -18.88
C PRO A 45 -6.62 -14.88 -20.06
N ALA A 46 -6.56 -13.55 -19.88
CA ALA A 46 -6.81 -12.58 -20.93
C ALA A 46 -5.86 -12.63 -22.13
N ARG A 47 -4.81 -13.45 -22.10
CA ARG A 47 -4.01 -13.72 -23.32
C ARG A 47 -4.49 -14.92 -24.12
N PHE A 48 -5.19 -15.85 -23.48
CA PHE A 48 -5.54 -17.15 -24.07
C PHE A 48 -7.04 -17.30 -24.30
N THR A 49 -7.86 -16.50 -23.61
CA THR A 49 -9.32 -16.50 -23.76
C THR A 49 -9.82 -15.12 -24.19
N ASP A 50 -10.82 -15.10 -25.06
CA ASP A 50 -11.56 -13.89 -25.41
C ASP A 50 -12.42 -13.46 -24.21
N LEU A 51 -12.01 -12.41 -23.50
CA LEU A 51 -12.79 -11.90 -22.35
C LEU A 51 -14.16 -11.38 -22.76
N SER A 52 -14.34 -11.03 -24.03
CA SER A 52 -15.62 -10.63 -24.61
C SER A 52 -16.67 -11.73 -24.52
N ALA A 53 -16.28 -13.00 -24.43
CA ALA A 53 -17.19 -14.14 -24.32
C ALA A 53 -17.57 -14.49 -22.86
N ILE A 54 -16.78 -14.02 -21.88
CA ILE A 54 -16.95 -14.37 -20.45
C ILE A 54 -17.69 -13.27 -19.68
N GLY A 55 -17.70 -12.03 -20.19
CA GLY A 55 -18.31 -10.88 -19.52
C GLY A 55 -19.22 -10.05 -20.42
N ASN A 56 -20.08 -9.24 -19.80
CA ASN A 56 -20.95 -8.26 -20.46
C ASN A 56 -20.13 -7.09 -21.05
N SER A 57 -19.35 -7.37 -22.08
CA SER A 57 -18.51 -6.39 -22.78
C SER A 57 -19.30 -5.16 -23.23
N ASP A 58 -20.57 -5.34 -23.60
CA ASP A 58 -21.51 -4.27 -23.94
C ASP A 58 -21.73 -3.26 -22.79
N VAL A 59 -21.79 -3.73 -21.54
CA VAL A 59 -21.98 -2.86 -20.37
C VAL A 59 -20.73 -2.01 -20.16
N ILE A 60 -19.54 -2.60 -20.30
CA ILE A 60 -18.29 -1.86 -20.16
C ILE A 60 -18.12 -0.85 -21.30
N MET A 61 -18.50 -1.20 -22.52
CA MET A 61 -18.47 -0.26 -23.65
C MET A 61 -19.43 0.93 -23.45
N ARG A 62 -20.60 0.71 -22.84
CA ARG A 62 -21.51 1.81 -22.45
C ARG A 62 -20.92 2.69 -21.36
N LEU A 63 -20.16 2.13 -20.41
CA LEU A 63 -19.45 2.91 -19.41
C LEU A 63 -18.32 3.74 -20.04
N PHE A 64 -17.56 3.16 -20.97
CA PHE A 64 -16.49 3.87 -21.68
C PHE A 64 -17.03 5.00 -22.58
N SER A 65 -18.20 4.84 -23.19
CA SER A 65 -18.82 5.90 -24.00
C SER A 65 -19.35 7.06 -23.16
N GLN A 66 -19.66 6.82 -21.87
CA GLN A 66 -20.05 7.82 -20.89
C GLN A 66 -18.86 8.54 -20.23
N LEU A 67 -17.61 8.13 -20.48
CA LEU A 67 -16.45 8.82 -19.94
C LEU A 67 -16.38 10.27 -20.48
N PRO A 68 -16.06 11.26 -19.63
CA PRO A 68 -15.83 12.63 -20.07
C PRO A 68 -14.77 12.68 -21.18
N PRO A 69 -14.86 13.66 -22.11
CA PRO A 69 -13.81 13.85 -23.10
C PRO A 69 -12.50 14.20 -22.39
N GLY A 70 -11.43 13.48 -22.75
CA GLY A 70 -10.11 13.67 -22.16
C GLY A 70 -9.15 12.53 -22.51
N ARG A 71 -7.91 12.65 -22.04
CA ARG A 71 -6.80 11.74 -22.35
C ARG A 71 -7.13 10.27 -22.08
N LEU A 72 -7.86 9.98 -21.01
CA LEU A 72 -8.28 8.61 -20.68
C LEU A 72 -9.12 8.00 -21.80
N ARG A 73 -10.17 8.71 -22.23
CA ARG A 73 -11.09 8.26 -23.28
C ARG A 73 -10.33 8.02 -24.59
N GLU A 74 -9.49 8.96 -24.99
CA GLU A 74 -8.66 8.85 -26.19
C GLU A 74 -7.72 7.63 -26.14
N THR A 75 -7.03 7.43 -25.01
CA THR A 75 -6.11 6.29 -24.86
C THR A 75 -6.83 4.94 -24.87
N ILE A 76 -8.03 4.85 -24.30
CA ILE A 76 -8.83 3.62 -24.33
C ILE A 76 -9.28 3.33 -25.76
N PHE A 77 -9.92 4.30 -26.43
CA PHE A 77 -10.44 4.09 -27.79
C PHE A 77 -9.35 3.97 -28.87
N ALA A 78 -8.10 4.31 -28.56
CA ALA A 78 -6.95 4.06 -29.45
C ALA A 78 -6.63 2.57 -29.61
N PHE A 79 -7.03 1.70 -28.68
CA PHE A 79 -6.82 0.26 -28.82
C PHE A 79 -7.88 -0.38 -29.73
N PRO A 80 -7.47 -1.23 -30.70
CA PRO A 80 -8.39 -1.82 -31.68
C PRO A 80 -9.32 -2.87 -31.08
N ALA A 81 -8.89 -3.60 -30.05
CA ALA A 81 -9.66 -4.67 -29.43
C ALA A 81 -10.26 -4.23 -28.09
N VAL A 82 -11.56 -4.46 -27.89
CA VAL A 82 -12.28 -4.17 -26.63
C VAL A 82 -11.61 -4.83 -25.43
N GLN A 83 -11.06 -6.03 -25.60
CA GLN A 83 -10.31 -6.72 -24.56
C GLN A 83 -9.08 -5.95 -24.08
N GLN A 84 -8.34 -5.32 -25.00
CA GLN A 84 -7.17 -4.50 -24.65
C GLN A 84 -7.60 -3.23 -23.91
N GLN A 85 -8.73 -2.64 -24.31
CA GLN A 85 -9.33 -1.48 -23.64
C GLN A 85 -9.66 -1.80 -22.17
N ILE A 86 -10.33 -2.93 -21.93
CA ILE A 86 -10.71 -3.41 -20.61
C ILE A 86 -9.46 -3.69 -19.77
N VAL A 87 -8.50 -4.45 -20.29
CA VAL A 87 -7.26 -4.79 -19.58
C VAL A 87 -6.47 -3.52 -19.23
N TYR A 88 -6.35 -2.58 -20.16
CA TYR A 88 -5.65 -1.32 -19.93
C TYR A 88 -6.30 -0.52 -18.79
N PHE A 89 -7.62 -0.34 -18.84
CA PHE A 89 -8.36 0.38 -17.81
C PHE A 89 -8.23 -0.30 -16.45
N THR A 90 -8.49 -1.61 -16.37
CA THR A 90 -8.44 -2.38 -15.12
C THR A 90 -7.04 -2.35 -14.50
N VAL A 91 -5.98 -2.60 -15.26
CA VAL A 91 -4.62 -2.63 -14.70
C VAL A 91 -4.17 -1.23 -14.27
N ASN A 92 -4.36 -0.22 -15.12
CA ASN A 92 -3.78 1.11 -14.88
C ASN A 92 -4.62 2.00 -13.97
N TYR A 93 -5.94 1.80 -13.89
CA TYR A 93 -6.83 2.67 -13.10
C TYR A 93 -7.46 1.96 -11.91
N LEU A 94 -7.79 0.67 -12.03
CA LEU A 94 -8.39 -0.07 -10.92
C LEU A 94 -7.31 -0.67 -10.00
N PHE A 95 -6.25 -1.25 -10.57
CA PHE A 95 -5.22 -1.95 -9.78
C PHE A 95 -3.99 -1.13 -9.45
N ALA A 96 -3.62 -0.12 -10.26
CA ALA A 96 -2.49 0.74 -9.94
C ALA A 96 -2.59 1.39 -8.53
N PRO A 97 -3.77 1.83 -8.05
CA PRO A 97 -3.89 2.33 -6.67
C PRO A 97 -3.55 1.30 -5.59
N PHE A 98 -3.62 -0.01 -5.85
CA PHE A 98 -3.23 -1.02 -4.87
C PHE A 98 -1.73 -1.01 -4.57
N PHE A 99 -0.88 -0.41 -5.40
CA PHE A 99 0.51 -0.17 -5.02
C PHE A 99 0.63 0.76 -3.80
N LEU A 100 -0.35 1.63 -3.56
CA LEU A 100 -0.40 2.47 -2.37
C LEU A 100 -0.66 1.67 -1.09
N LEU A 101 -1.04 0.39 -1.18
CA LEU A 101 -1.11 -0.50 -0.02
C LEU A 101 0.26 -0.75 0.61
N ILE A 102 1.34 -0.72 -0.17
CA ILE A 102 2.71 -0.93 0.35
C ILE A 102 3.06 0.14 1.39
N PRO A 103 3.04 1.45 1.04
CA PRO A 103 3.34 2.50 2.00
C PRO A 103 2.29 2.58 3.12
N LEU A 104 1.01 2.36 2.80
CA LEU A 104 -0.07 2.38 3.79
C LEU A 104 0.12 1.31 4.87
N MET A 105 0.33 0.05 4.47
CA MET A 105 0.52 -1.07 5.40
C MET A 105 1.79 -0.87 6.22
N THR A 106 2.86 -0.36 5.60
CA THR A 106 4.11 -0.07 6.29
C THR A 106 3.91 0.98 7.40
N ALA A 107 3.28 2.12 7.08
CA ALA A 107 2.99 3.15 8.08
C ALA A 107 2.06 2.63 9.19
N SER A 108 1.00 1.90 8.84
CA SER A 108 0.02 1.40 9.81
C SER A 108 0.62 0.37 10.76
N VAL A 109 1.36 -0.62 10.26
CA VAL A 109 1.98 -1.66 11.09
C VAL A 109 3.05 -1.06 12.00
N ILE A 110 3.89 -0.15 11.48
CA ILE A 110 4.92 0.50 12.29
C ILE A 110 4.30 1.38 13.38
N GLY A 111 3.31 2.19 13.03
CA GLY A 111 2.60 3.03 13.99
C GLY A 111 1.90 2.22 15.08
N ALA A 112 1.22 1.13 14.72
CA ALA A 112 0.54 0.26 15.67
C ALA A 112 1.53 -0.43 16.62
N ASN A 113 2.59 -1.03 16.08
CA ASN A 113 3.60 -1.73 16.88
C ASN A 113 4.40 -0.78 17.78
N SER A 114 4.58 0.48 17.38
CA SER A 114 5.30 1.48 18.18
C SER A 114 4.64 1.74 19.55
N PHE A 115 3.31 1.59 19.67
CA PHE A 115 2.61 1.74 20.97
C PHE A 115 2.17 0.41 21.54
N ALA A 116 1.52 -0.43 20.74
CA ALA A 116 1.01 -1.72 21.20
C ALA A 116 2.15 -2.65 21.64
N GLY A 117 3.26 -2.68 20.88
CA GLY A 117 4.42 -3.52 21.20
C GLY A 117 5.15 -3.08 22.47
N GLU A 118 5.25 -1.77 22.74
CA GLU A 118 5.81 -1.26 24.00
C GLU A 118 4.91 -1.59 25.20
N LYS A 119 3.58 -1.51 24.99
CA LYS A 119 2.60 -1.86 26.02
C LYS A 119 2.65 -3.37 26.34
N GLU A 120 2.70 -4.21 25.32
CA GLU A 120 2.80 -5.68 25.47
C GLU A 120 4.08 -6.09 26.21
N ARG A 121 5.20 -5.42 25.90
CA ARG A 121 6.51 -5.66 26.54
C ARG A 121 6.64 -4.98 27.91
N LYS A 122 5.62 -4.26 28.38
CA LYS A 122 5.61 -3.48 29.63
C LYS A 122 6.74 -2.45 29.72
N THR A 123 7.22 -1.94 28.58
CA THR A 123 8.29 -0.94 28.49
C THR A 123 7.76 0.47 28.31
N LEU A 124 6.45 0.63 28.09
CA LEU A 124 5.80 1.91 27.90
C LEU A 124 5.93 2.83 29.13
N GLU A 125 5.80 2.29 30.34
CA GLU A 125 5.96 3.06 31.59
C GLU A 125 7.39 3.59 31.72
N THR A 126 8.40 2.74 31.50
CA THR A 126 9.81 3.15 31.53
C THR A 126 10.13 4.22 30.48
N LEU A 127 9.52 4.14 29.30
CA LEU A 127 9.68 5.14 28.24
C LEU A 127 9.09 6.51 28.64
N LEU A 128 7.99 6.51 29.42
CA LEU A 128 7.37 7.72 29.94
C LEU A 128 8.16 8.33 31.12
N PHE A 129 8.89 7.52 31.88
CA PHE A 129 9.78 7.98 32.95
C PHE A 129 11.19 8.35 32.46
N ALA A 130 11.51 8.11 31.18
CA ALA A 130 12.79 8.50 30.61
C ALA A 130 12.95 10.04 30.59
N PRO A 131 14.18 10.58 30.73
CA PRO A 131 14.43 12.02 30.69
C PRO A 131 14.34 12.56 29.25
N LEU A 132 13.14 12.50 28.67
CA LEU A 132 12.82 12.87 27.30
C LEU A 132 11.60 13.79 27.25
N ASP A 133 11.67 14.86 26.45
CA ASP A 133 10.50 15.71 26.18
C ASP A 133 9.40 14.90 25.49
N LEU A 134 8.16 15.00 25.98
CA LEU A 134 6.99 14.32 25.41
C LEU A 134 6.79 14.63 23.92
N ASN A 135 7.05 15.89 23.52
CA ASN A 135 7.00 16.32 22.12
C ASN A 135 8.05 15.62 21.25
N THR A 136 9.26 15.43 21.77
CA THR A 136 10.32 14.71 21.03
C THR A 136 9.94 13.24 20.85
N LEU A 137 9.37 12.62 21.87
CA LEU A 137 8.87 11.24 21.80
C LEU A 137 7.74 11.10 20.77
N PHE A 138 6.75 11.99 20.80
CA PHE A 138 5.61 11.98 19.88
C PHE A 138 6.06 12.10 18.41
N TRP A 139 6.88 13.11 18.09
CA TRP A 139 7.39 13.30 16.74
C TRP A 139 8.30 12.16 16.28
N ALA A 140 9.11 11.59 17.18
CA ALA A 140 9.94 10.44 16.85
C ALA A 140 9.09 9.23 16.44
N LYS A 141 7.98 8.94 17.13
CA LYS A 141 7.09 7.83 16.78
C LYS A 141 6.36 8.05 15.46
N ILE A 142 5.91 9.28 15.18
CA ILE A 142 5.31 9.61 13.86
C ILE A 142 6.33 9.42 12.74
N LEU A 143 7.54 9.97 12.90
CA LEU A 143 8.59 9.86 11.89
C LEU A 143 9.06 8.42 11.70
N ALA A 144 9.03 7.60 12.74
CA ALA A 144 9.36 6.18 12.64
C ALA A 144 8.42 5.41 11.70
N ALA A 145 7.12 5.77 11.69
CA ALA A 145 6.14 5.18 10.78
C ALA A 145 6.18 5.81 9.38
N PHE A 146 6.51 7.11 9.30
CA PHE A 146 6.51 7.85 8.03
C PHE A 146 7.72 7.52 7.15
N LEU A 147 8.95 7.56 7.68
CA LEU A 147 10.17 7.40 6.89
C LEU A 147 10.28 6.08 6.10
N PRO A 148 9.82 4.93 6.61
CA PRO A 148 9.86 3.67 5.85
C PRO A 148 8.70 3.53 4.87
N ALA A 149 7.66 4.35 5.02
CA ALA A 149 6.46 4.34 4.21
C ALA A 149 6.50 5.33 3.05
N THR A 150 7.57 6.13 2.92
CA THR A 150 7.83 6.98 1.74
C THR A 150 8.73 6.26 0.77
#